data_AF-A0A9P9EH40-F1
#
_entry.id   AF-A0A9P9EH40-F1
#
_cell.length_a   1.000
_cell.length_b   1.000
_cell.length_c   1.000
_cell.angle_alpha   90.00
_cell.angle_beta   90.00
_cell.angle_gamma   90.00
#
_symmetry.space_group_name_H-M   'P 1'
#
loop_
_entity.id
_entity.type
_entity.pdbx_description
1 polymer ?
#
loop_
_entity_poly.entity_id
_entity_poly.type
_entity_poly.pdbx_seq_one_letter_code
_entity_poly.pdbx_strand_id
1 'polypeptide(L)'
;MPSRLLKRFKSRRTTAVPPDSDGARNTASVPTTTTTTAAAATTTTVAATAPNHRRRRWYKKPMFDFWQSLLAALERIAMLPSLLHSVFPSLASRKRTRDAVRSYDRSMDDLLREIQRLLEAPLDSAQLLQMSRKLQQQFAPKLQASDICMLPSYNDKLPTGLERGTYLALDVGGSTFRVAVVELNGQQPGAKSMRIVNMKSYKIDNSVRQLRGNAFFDWMAEKIEGAITDPQVKRINGSKTFGMGLAWSFPVEQTSIRSGNLLAMGKGFLATEGTLGQDLSELIMAPCRKRNLPVHMESIVNDSSATLLSRAYEDPSTRFAVILGTGFNIAAHLPVSTLATSKFKGYPQTWLDGASHVLVNTELSMFGKNIFPITRWDEQLNAAHLRPDFQPFEHLISGRYLGEVVRLIILEAVRTAGLFSGEVPGKLSEPYSLDTGTLATIEMDESKGYSQSIAFFQTQHPSSKPSSYRDIHFLRQVAQLVTHRAAAYLAAGIHSLWDLRITSEGLAPATAGHMAIGCNGSVIEKYPLFRELCQSHLDELTTASGAEAHAISLEVAVESAIFGAAVAVCCLGE
;
A
#
# COMPACT_ATOMS: atom_id res chain seq x y z
N MET A 1 20.66 -10.49 -0.16
CA MET A 1 21.09 -10.08 -1.51
C MET A 1 19.95 -9.38 -2.25
N PRO A 2 19.49 -8.18 -1.83
CA PRO A 2 18.53 -7.37 -2.60
C PRO A 2 19.09 -6.90 -3.94
N SER A 3 20.38 -6.57 -3.97
CA SER A 3 21.06 -6.00 -5.13
C SER A 3 21.11 -6.92 -6.35
N ARG A 4 21.03 -8.25 -6.21
CA ARG A 4 21.05 -9.17 -7.37
C ARG A 4 19.71 -9.24 -8.10
N LEU A 5 18.59 -9.18 -7.38
CA LEU A 5 17.25 -9.14 -7.97
C LEU A 5 16.97 -7.78 -8.61
N LEU A 6 17.27 -6.68 -7.90
CA LEU A 6 17.22 -5.33 -8.47
C LEU A 6 18.14 -5.21 -9.70
N LYS A 7 19.37 -5.75 -9.65
CA LYS A 7 20.25 -5.81 -10.83
C LYS A 7 19.66 -6.67 -11.95
N ARG A 8 18.98 -7.77 -11.65
CA ARG A 8 18.31 -8.63 -12.66
C ARG A 8 17.17 -7.89 -13.35
N PHE A 9 16.36 -7.11 -12.62
CA PHE A 9 15.32 -6.26 -13.21
C PHE A 9 15.93 -5.10 -14.02
N LYS A 10 16.98 -4.44 -13.51
CA LYS A 10 17.68 -3.38 -14.25
C LYS A 10 18.38 -3.91 -15.50
N SER A 11 19.05 -5.07 -15.42
CA SER A 11 19.75 -5.68 -16.56
C SER A 11 18.80 -6.19 -17.64
N ARG A 12 17.58 -6.61 -17.26
CA ARG A 12 16.52 -7.02 -18.20
C ARG A 12 15.95 -5.85 -19.00
N ARG A 13 15.95 -4.63 -18.44
CA ARG A 13 15.54 -3.42 -19.19
C ARG A 13 16.56 -2.99 -20.24
N THR A 14 17.84 -3.21 -20.00
CA THR A 14 18.92 -2.83 -20.93
C THR A 14 19.04 -3.76 -22.15
N THR A 15 18.38 -4.92 -22.16
CA THR A 15 18.33 -5.79 -23.34
C THR A 15 17.15 -5.41 -24.23
N ALA A 16 17.28 -4.29 -24.95
CA ALA A 16 16.43 -4.02 -26.10
C ALA A 16 16.80 -5.00 -27.23
N VAL A 17 15.79 -5.56 -27.89
CA VAL A 17 15.94 -6.29 -29.16
C VAL A 17 16.46 -5.29 -30.19
N PRO A 18 17.59 -5.54 -30.88
CA PRO A 18 18.08 -4.61 -31.89
C PRO A 18 17.09 -4.57 -33.07
N PRO A 19 16.83 -3.40 -33.67
CA PRO A 19 16.10 -3.35 -34.91
C PRO A 19 16.96 -3.98 -36.02
N ASP A 20 16.32 -4.76 -36.89
CA ASP A 20 16.92 -5.22 -38.14
C ASP A 20 17.45 -4.00 -38.91
N SER A 21 18.73 -4.06 -39.28
CA SER A 21 19.32 -3.10 -40.21
C SER A 21 20.06 -3.84 -41.31
N ASP A 22 19.51 -3.72 -42.52
CA ASP A 22 20.17 -4.01 -43.77
C ASP A 22 21.28 -2.98 -44.05
N GLY A 23 22.44 -3.49 -44.48
CA GLY A 23 23.30 -2.91 -45.52
C GLY A 23 24.01 -1.58 -45.26
N ALA A 24 25.34 -1.63 -45.09
CA ALA A 24 26.31 -1.19 -46.11
C ALA A 24 27.76 -1.16 -45.58
N ARG A 25 28.70 -1.30 -46.51
CA ARG A 25 30.12 -1.65 -46.40
C ARG A 25 31.07 -0.48 -46.07
N ASN A 26 32.32 -0.89 -45.77
CA ASN A 26 33.63 -0.21 -45.93
C ASN A 26 34.06 0.69 -44.74
N THR A 27 35.30 0.68 -44.23
CA THR A 27 36.61 0.25 -44.73
C THR A 27 37.63 0.12 -43.57
N ALA A 28 38.73 -0.57 -43.86
CA ALA A 28 39.87 -0.96 -43.01
C ALA A 28 40.60 0.15 -42.22
N SER A 29 41.22 -0.20 -41.07
CA SER A 29 42.69 -0.38 -40.96
C SER A 29 43.17 -0.70 -39.51
N VAL A 30 44.24 -1.50 -39.49
CA VAL A 30 45.05 -2.17 -38.45
C VAL A 30 45.78 -1.24 -37.44
N PRO A 31 46.33 -1.77 -36.31
CA PRO A 31 46.45 -1.10 -35.02
C PRO A 31 47.88 -0.68 -34.65
N THR A 32 48.04 0.00 -33.50
CA THR A 32 49.34 0.18 -32.85
C THR A 32 49.25 0.02 -31.34
N THR A 33 49.95 -1.01 -30.87
CA THR A 33 50.47 -1.24 -29.53
C THR A 33 51.45 -0.15 -29.10
N THR A 34 51.40 0.29 -27.83
CA THR A 34 52.63 0.50 -27.06
C THR A 34 52.40 0.39 -25.56
N THR A 35 53.38 -0.27 -24.95
CA THR A 35 53.55 -0.71 -23.57
C THR A 35 54.18 0.39 -22.70
N THR A 36 54.52 0.04 -21.45
CA THR A 36 55.37 0.75 -20.46
C THR A 36 54.69 1.86 -19.65
N THR A 37 54.81 1.97 -18.32
CA THR A 37 55.72 1.35 -17.33
C THR A 37 55.11 1.51 -15.93
N ALA A 38 55.37 0.56 -15.05
CA ALA A 38 55.11 0.66 -13.61
C ALA A 38 56.20 1.49 -12.91
N ALA A 39 55.83 2.27 -11.91
CA ALA A 39 56.71 2.70 -10.83
C ALA A 39 55.90 2.81 -9.53
N ALA A 40 56.36 2.09 -8.52
CA ALA A 40 55.78 1.99 -7.19
C ALA A 40 56.27 3.14 -6.29
N ALA A 41 55.39 3.62 -5.40
CA ALA A 41 55.79 4.35 -4.20
C ALA A 41 54.77 4.15 -3.07
N THR A 42 55.16 3.24 -2.17
CA THR A 42 55.11 3.31 -0.70
C THR A 42 53.83 3.78 0.01
N THR A 43 53.12 2.77 0.50
CA THR A 43 52.03 2.76 1.48
C THR A 43 52.45 3.32 2.84
N THR A 44 51.66 4.26 3.40
CA THR A 44 51.59 4.49 4.85
C THR A 44 50.15 4.19 5.30
N THR A 45 50.02 3.14 6.09
CA THR A 45 48.78 2.60 6.65
C THR A 45 48.24 3.45 7.80
N VAL A 46 46.99 3.93 7.68
CA VAL A 46 46.14 4.28 8.82
C VAL A 46 44.93 3.35 8.79
N ALA A 47 44.78 2.57 9.86
CA ALA A 47 43.76 1.54 10.00
C ALA A 47 42.37 2.17 10.20
N ALA A 48 41.47 1.97 9.23
CA ALA A 48 40.03 2.14 9.40
C ALA A 48 39.41 0.76 9.70
N THR A 49 38.85 0.64 10.89
CA THR A 49 38.10 -0.52 11.40
C THR A 49 36.83 -0.74 10.57
N ALA A 50 36.69 -1.93 9.98
CA ALA A 50 35.50 -2.36 9.26
C ALA A 50 34.33 -2.66 10.22
N PRO A 51 33.08 -2.25 9.93
CA PRO A 51 31.94 -2.63 10.75
C PRO A 51 31.45 -4.04 10.40
N ASN A 52 31.45 -4.85 11.45
CA ASN A 52 30.91 -6.18 11.67
C ASN A 52 29.63 -6.55 10.88
N HIS A 53 29.75 -7.47 9.91
CA HIS A 53 28.64 -8.16 9.26
C HIS A 53 28.00 -9.22 10.20
N ARG A 54 27.22 -8.80 11.22
CA ARG A 54 26.45 -9.75 12.06
C ARG A 54 24.99 -9.39 12.34
N ARG A 55 24.42 -8.32 11.76
CA ARG A 55 23.02 -7.89 12.04
C ARG A 55 21.93 -8.33 11.04
N ARG A 56 22.16 -9.31 10.16
CA ARG A 56 21.16 -9.71 9.12
C ARG A 56 20.39 -11.02 9.37
N ARG A 57 20.70 -11.79 10.42
CA ARG A 57 20.03 -13.08 10.67
C ARG A 57 18.82 -13.00 11.62
N TRP A 58 18.67 -11.93 12.39
CA TRP A 58 17.62 -11.82 13.41
C TRP A 58 16.24 -11.35 12.89
N TYR A 59 16.16 -10.85 11.66
CA TYR A 59 14.90 -10.35 11.06
C TYR A 59 14.11 -11.38 10.26
N LYS A 60 14.66 -12.55 9.94
CA LYS A 60 14.02 -13.50 9.00
C LYS A 60 13.01 -14.46 9.66
N LYS A 61 13.28 -14.90 10.89
CA LYS A 61 12.38 -15.80 11.63
C LYS A 61 11.09 -15.09 12.11
N PRO A 62 11.14 -13.86 12.67
CA PRO A 62 9.93 -13.11 13.03
C PRO A 62 9.03 -12.77 11.83
N MET A 63 9.62 -12.66 10.64
CA MET A 63 8.90 -12.31 9.40
C MET A 63 8.10 -13.49 8.85
N PHE A 64 8.64 -14.71 8.93
CA PHE A 64 7.92 -15.94 8.55
C PHE A 64 6.74 -16.21 9.50
N ASP A 65 6.96 -16.07 10.81
CA ASP A 65 5.92 -16.21 11.85
C ASP A 65 4.82 -15.13 11.70
N PHE A 66 5.20 -13.92 11.26
CA PHE A 66 4.26 -12.85 10.94
C PHE A 66 3.36 -13.20 9.74
N TRP A 67 3.92 -13.69 8.63
CA TRP A 67 3.09 -14.07 7.46
C TRP A 67 2.16 -15.23 7.78
N GLN A 68 2.60 -16.22 8.56
CA GLN A 68 1.69 -17.26 9.08
C GLN A 68 0.57 -16.70 9.96
N SER A 69 0.86 -15.69 10.79
CA SER A 69 -0.14 -15.02 11.63
C SER A 69 -1.09 -14.14 10.82
N LEU A 70 -0.61 -13.48 9.76
CA LEU A 70 -1.42 -12.70 8.83
C LEU A 70 -2.32 -13.60 7.99
N LEU A 71 -1.83 -14.75 7.54
CA LEU A 71 -2.61 -15.78 6.85
C LEU A 71 -3.74 -16.31 7.75
N ALA A 72 -3.45 -16.61 9.02
CA ALA A 72 -4.48 -17.00 10.00
C ALA A 72 -5.51 -15.89 10.27
N ALA A 73 -5.15 -14.62 10.08
CA ALA A 73 -6.08 -13.49 10.17
C ALA A 73 -6.91 -13.30 8.88
N LEU A 74 -6.34 -13.62 7.71
CA LEU A 74 -6.98 -13.53 6.39
C LEU A 74 -7.88 -14.72 6.09
N GLU A 75 -7.59 -15.93 6.59
CA GLU A 75 -8.46 -17.12 6.49
C GLU A 75 -9.85 -16.88 7.12
N ARG A 76 -9.99 -15.88 7.99
CA ARG A 76 -11.26 -15.49 8.62
C ARG A 76 -12.01 -14.37 7.88
N ILE A 77 -11.54 -13.99 6.69
CA ILE A 77 -12.21 -13.08 5.74
C ILE A 77 -12.99 -13.86 4.67
N ALA A 78 -13.16 -15.18 4.84
CA ALA A 78 -14.13 -15.96 4.09
C ALA A 78 -15.56 -15.50 4.41
N MET A 79 -16.11 -14.59 3.59
CA MET A 79 -17.54 -14.41 3.48
C MET A 79 -18.08 -15.60 2.67
N LEU A 80 -18.98 -16.36 3.29
CA LEU A 80 -19.72 -17.47 2.68
C LEU A 80 -20.50 -17.00 1.45
N PRO A 81 -20.62 -17.85 0.40
CA PRO A 81 -21.46 -17.55 -0.76
C PRO A 81 -22.94 -17.69 -0.40
N SER A 82 -23.71 -16.63 -0.66
CA SER A 82 -25.17 -16.65 -0.61
C SER A 82 -25.73 -17.46 -1.79
N LEU A 83 -26.73 -18.27 -1.45
CA LEU A 83 -27.42 -19.28 -2.25
C LEU A 83 -28.01 -18.71 -3.56
N LEU A 84 -27.61 -19.28 -4.69
CA LEU A 84 -28.42 -19.35 -5.89
C LEU A 84 -28.32 -20.76 -6.48
N HIS A 85 -29.43 -21.49 -6.44
CA HIS A 85 -29.62 -22.72 -7.18
C HIS A 85 -29.75 -22.41 -8.68
N SER A 86 -28.89 -22.99 -9.50
CA SER A 86 -29.18 -23.23 -10.90
C SER A 86 -28.63 -24.58 -11.33
N VAL A 87 -29.55 -25.41 -11.80
CA VAL A 87 -29.41 -26.81 -12.21
C VAL A 87 -28.46 -26.93 -13.41
N PHE A 88 -27.44 -27.79 -13.30
CA PHE A 88 -26.70 -28.29 -14.46
C PHE A 88 -26.86 -29.83 -14.57
N PRO A 89 -26.99 -30.38 -15.79
CA PRO A 89 -27.25 -31.80 -15.97
C PRO A 89 -26.03 -32.66 -15.66
N SER A 90 -26.27 -33.82 -15.06
CA SER A 90 -25.29 -34.85 -14.72
C SER A 90 -24.53 -35.35 -15.96
N LEU A 91 -23.20 -35.27 -15.95
CA LEU A 91 -22.36 -35.96 -16.91
C LEU A 91 -21.94 -37.35 -16.37
N ALA A 92 -22.14 -38.34 -17.22
CA ALA A 92 -22.02 -39.75 -16.93
C ALA A 92 -20.56 -40.26 -16.91
N SER A 93 -20.34 -41.21 -15.98
CA SER A 93 -19.50 -42.41 -16.03
C SER A 93 -18.10 -42.41 -16.67
N ARG A 94 -17.13 -42.84 -15.85
CA ARG A 94 -15.74 -43.18 -16.17
C ARG A 94 -15.61 -44.23 -17.28
N LYS A 95 -14.70 -43.97 -18.24
CA LYS A 95 -13.91 -45.01 -18.91
C LYS A 95 -12.43 -44.63 -18.95
N ARG A 96 -11.60 -45.50 -18.37
CA ARG A 96 -10.13 -45.50 -18.47
C ARG A 96 -9.71 -45.56 -19.94
N THR A 97 -8.85 -44.64 -20.36
CA THR A 97 -8.02 -44.78 -21.56
C THR A 97 -6.59 -44.34 -21.25
N ARG A 98 -5.66 -45.05 -21.92
CA ARG A 98 -4.20 -45.07 -21.75
C ARG A 98 -3.54 -43.69 -21.87
N ASP A 99 -2.35 -43.55 -21.27
CA ASP A 99 -1.46 -42.39 -21.34
C ASP A 99 -1.27 -41.87 -22.77
N ALA A 100 -2.11 -40.93 -23.17
CA ALA A 100 -1.81 -40.01 -24.25
C ALA A 100 -0.94 -38.90 -23.63
N VAL A 101 0.24 -38.66 -24.21
CA VAL A 101 1.02 -37.45 -23.92
C VAL A 101 0.07 -36.27 -24.12
N ARG A 102 -0.36 -35.60 -23.04
CA ARG A 102 -1.16 -34.38 -23.14
C ARG A 102 -0.34 -33.37 -23.95
N SER A 103 -0.72 -33.15 -25.20
CA SER A 103 -0.17 -32.07 -26.01
C SER A 103 -0.74 -30.77 -25.46
N TYR A 104 0.09 -29.99 -24.77
CA TYR A 104 -0.25 -28.65 -24.33
C TYR A 104 -0.10 -27.67 -25.51
N ASP A 105 -0.92 -26.63 -25.53
CA ASP A 105 -0.94 -25.64 -26.62
C ASP A 105 0.40 -24.89 -26.76
N ARG A 106 1.17 -24.79 -25.67
CA ARG A 106 2.45 -24.07 -25.58
C ARG A 106 3.32 -24.59 -24.45
N SER A 107 4.60 -24.21 -24.44
CA SER A 107 5.48 -24.48 -23.29
C SER A 107 5.31 -23.44 -22.17
N MET A 108 5.73 -23.78 -20.94
CA MET A 108 5.82 -22.82 -19.83
C MET A 108 6.75 -21.65 -20.15
N ASP A 109 7.84 -21.88 -20.88
CA ASP A 109 8.79 -20.82 -21.25
C ASP A 109 8.16 -19.85 -22.26
N ASP A 110 7.36 -20.35 -23.20
CA ASP A 110 6.59 -19.50 -24.13
C ASP A 110 5.53 -18.68 -23.39
N LEU A 111 4.85 -19.28 -22.41
CA LEU A 111 3.90 -18.57 -21.54
C LEU A 111 4.56 -17.49 -20.72
N LEU A 112 5.67 -17.82 -20.08
CA LEU A 112 6.42 -16.87 -19.27
C LEU A 112 6.95 -15.70 -20.10
N ARG A 113 7.43 -15.94 -21.33
CA ARG A 113 7.89 -14.87 -22.24
C ARG A 113 6.76 -13.91 -22.60
N GLU A 114 5.55 -14.44 -22.86
CA GLU A 114 4.40 -13.59 -23.13
C GLU A 114 3.97 -12.79 -21.88
N ILE A 115 3.86 -13.45 -20.71
CA ILE A 115 3.54 -12.79 -19.44
C ILE A 115 4.53 -11.66 -19.19
N GLN A 116 5.83 -11.94 -19.35
CA GLN A 116 6.89 -10.95 -19.19
C GLN A 116 6.71 -9.78 -20.15
N ARG A 117 6.48 -10.03 -21.45
CA ARG A 117 6.24 -8.97 -22.44
C ARG A 117 5.05 -8.11 -22.04
N LEU A 118 3.92 -8.71 -21.64
CA LEU A 118 2.70 -7.99 -21.30
C LEU A 118 2.86 -7.14 -20.02
N LEU A 119 3.61 -7.62 -19.03
CA LEU A 119 3.76 -6.94 -17.73
C LEU A 119 4.95 -5.98 -17.67
N GLU A 120 6.04 -6.24 -18.40
CA GLU A 120 7.26 -5.40 -18.36
C GLU A 120 7.34 -4.37 -19.49
N ALA A 121 6.78 -4.63 -20.69
CA ALA A 121 6.84 -3.64 -21.79
C ALA A 121 6.25 -2.27 -21.42
N PRO A 122 5.17 -2.18 -20.60
CA PRO A 122 4.63 -0.91 -20.11
C PRO A 122 5.54 -0.11 -19.16
N LEU A 123 6.64 -0.71 -18.68
CA LEU A 123 7.43 -0.17 -17.55
C LEU A 123 8.64 0.66 -18.00
N ASP A 124 8.71 0.99 -19.28
CA ASP A 124 9.67 1.96 -19.79
C ASP A 124 9.39 3.35 -19.20
N SER A 125 10.45 4.09 -18.84
CA SER A 125 10.34 5.36 -18.13
C SER A 125 9.55 6.41 -18.93
N ALA A 126 9.65 6.42 -20.27
CA ALA A 126 8.89 7.37 -21.09
C ALA A 126 7.38 7.04 -21.10
N GLN A 127 7.02 5.75 -21.10
CA GLN A 127 5.63 5.32 -21.00
C GLN A 127 5.05 5.60 -19.61
N LEU A 128 5.81 5.33 -18.54
CA LEU A 128 5.40 5.65 -17.17
C LEU A 128 5.23 7.17 -16.96
N LEU A 129 6.09 8.01 -17.55
CA LEU A 129 5.89 9.46 -17.58
C LEU A 129 4.62 9.85 -18.33
N GLN A 130 4.32 9.20 -19.45
CA GLN A 130 3.08 9.44 -20.19
C GLN A 130 1.85 9.06 -19.35
N MET A 131 1.90 7.93 -18.63
CA MET A 131 0.83 7.54 -17.69
C MET A 131 0.67 8.57 -16.58
N SER A 132 1.78 9.06 -16.03
CA SER A 132 1.78 10.11 -15.00
C SER A 132 1.09 11.39 -15.49
N ARG A 133 1.41 11.87 -16.70
CA ARG A 133 0.74 13.04 -17.31
C ARG A 133 -0.76 12.80 -17.53
N LYS A 134 -1.15 11.61 -17.98
CA LYS A 134 -2.58 11.25 -18.14
C LYS A 134 -3.31 11.21 -16.80
N LEU A 135 -2.65 10.83 -15.70
CA LEU A 135 -3.25 10.88 -14.36
C LEU A 135 -3.54 12.33 -13.96
N GLN A 136 -2.63 13.26 -14.23
CA GLN A 136 -2.88 14.69 -13.97
C GLN A 136 -4.09 15.23 -14.75
N GLN A 137 -4.27 14.77 -16.00
CA GLN A 137 -5.47 15.11 -16.78
C GLN A 137 -6.74 14.57 -16.11
N GLN A 138 -6.69 13.40 -15.45
CA GLN A 138 -7.82 12.90 -14.64
C GLN A 138 -7.98 13.65 -13.31
N PHE A 139 -6.91 14.19 -12.73
CA PHE A 139 -6.98 15.01 -11.51
C PHE A 139 -7.74 16.31 -11.76
N ALA A 140 -7.48 16.98 -12.89
CA ALA A 140 -8.03 18.29 -13.21
C ALA A 140 -9.56 18.41 -12.96
N PRO A 141 -10.45 17.59 -13.56
CA PRO A 141 -11.89 17.70 -13.28
C PRO A 141 -12.25 17.34 -11.83
N LYS A 142 -11.46 16.48 -11.16
CA LYS A 142 -11.73 16.03 -9.79
C LYS A 142 -11.38 17.10 -8.75
N LEU A 143 -10.31 17.86 -8.98
CA LEU A 143 -9.93 19.03 -8.21
C LEU A 143 -10.98 20.16 -8.29
N GLN A 144 -11.82 20.16 -9.34
CA GLN A 144 -12.86 21.17 -9.52
C GLN A 144 -14.19 20.82 -8.83
N ALA A 145 -14.68 19.59 -9.00
CA ALA A 145 -16.08 19.30 -8.68
C ALA A 145 -16.38 17.84 -8.23
N SER A 146 -15.38 17.08 -7.76
CA SER A 146 -15.63 15.70 -7.33
C SER A 146 -15.97 15.60 -5.84
N ASP A 147 -17.10 14.99 -5.49
CA ASP A 147 -17.50 14.77 -4.08
C ASP A 147 -16.95 13.46 -3.48
N ILE A 148 -16.22 12.68 -4.28
CA ILE A 148 -15.69 11.36 -3.87
C ILE A 148 -14.17 11.22 -4.04
N CYS A 149 -13.49 12.25 -4.55
CA CYS A 149 -12.04 12.24 -4.78
C CYS A 149 -11.48 13.64 -4.56
N MET A 150 -10.18 13.74 -4.30
CA MET A 150 -9.50 15.00 -4.01
C MET A 150 -10.24 15.79 -2.92
N LEU A 151 -10.56 15.14 -1.81
CA LEU A 151 -11.38 15.66 -0.73
C LEU A 151 -10.52 16.50 0.21
N PRO A 152 -10.65 17.85 0.23
CA PRO A 152 -9.95 18.65 1.21
C PRO A 152 -10.49 18.31 2.60
N SER A 153 -9.59 18.20 3.56
CA SER A 153 -9.91 18.14 4.98
C SER A 153 -9.94 19.55 5.58
N TYR A 154 -10.30 19.64 6.86
CA TYR A 154 -10.19 20.88 7.63
C TYR A 154 -8.80 21.11 8.25
N ASN A 155 -7.82 20.27 7.90
CA ASN A 155 -6.47 20.34 8.44
C ASN A 155 -5.55 21.08 7.44
N ASP A 156 -5.28 22.36 7.71
CA ASP A 156 -4.49 23.27 6.88
C ASP A 156 -2.98 23.29 7.20
N LYS A 157 -2.56 22.63 8.28
CA LYS A 157 -1.18 22.67 8.78
C LYS A 157 -0.58 21.27 8.95
N LEU A 158 0.69 21.15 8.59
CA LEU A 158 1.53 20.03 9.04
C LEU A 158 2.11 20.33 10.43
N PRO A 159 2.41 19.31 11.23
CA PRO A 159 3.11 19.49 12.50
C PRO A 159 4.50 20.10 12.30
N THR A 160 4.92 20.88 13.28
CA THR A 160 6.28 21.42 13.41
C THR A 160 7.28 20.39 13.94
N GLY A 161 6.79 19.34 14.61
CA GLY A 161 7.61 18.36 15.33
C GLY A 161 8.02 18.85 16.72
N LEU A 162 7.57 20.03 17.15
CA LEU A 162 7.85 20.61 18.46
C LEU A 162 6.69 20.43 19.44
N GLU A 163 5.53 19.99 18.95
CA GLU A 163 4.33 19.80 19.74
C GLU A 163 4.57 18.81 20.89
N ARG A 164 3.92 19.06 22.02
CA ARG A 164 4.07 18.25 23.24
C ARG A 164 2.73 18.02 23.89
N GLY A 165 2.57 16.85 24.49
CA GLY A 165 1.37 16.53 25.25
C GLY A 165 1.09 15.04 25.31
N THR A 166 0.04 14.69 26.05
CA THR A 166 -0.44 13.33 26.16
C THR A 166 -1.87 13.28 25.66
N TYR A 167 -2.10 12.48 24.61
CA TYR A 167 -3.35 12.43 23.87
C TYR A 167 -3.90 11.00 23.81
N LEU A 168 -5.20 10.88 23.61
CA LEU A 168 -5.85 9.61 23.32
C LEU A 168 -6.01 9.46 21.81
N ALA A 169 -5.43 8.41 21.24
CA ALA A 169 -5.52 8.09 19.82
C ALA A 169 -6.41 6.86 19.62
N LEU A 170 -7.37 6.99 18.72
CA LEU A 170 -8.23 5.92 18.26
C LEU A 170 -7.87 5.58 16.81
N ASP A 171 -7.79 4.29 16.50
CA ASP A 171 -7.68 3.81 15.12
C ASP A 171 -8.70 2.71 14.86
N VAL A 172 -9.62 2.97 13.94
CA VAL A 172 -10.69 2.03 13.56
C VAL A 172 -10.50 1.60 12.12
N GLY A 173 -10.17 0.31 11.96
CA GLY A 173 -10.09 -0.37 10.67
C GLY A 173 -11.22 -1.39 10.46
N GLY A 174 -11.08 -2.25 9.44
CA GLY A 174 -12.08 -3.30 9.15
C GLY A 174 -12.01 -4.54 10.04
N SER A 175 -10.90 -4.73 10.75
CA SER A 175 -10.60 -5.95 11.51
C SER A 175 -10.14 -5.67 12.94
N THR A 176 -9.78 -4.43 13.25
CA THR A 176 -9.20 -4.04 14.53
C THR A 176 -9.66 -2.65 14.91
N PHE A 177 -9.97 -2.48 16.20
CA PHE A 177 -10.09 -1.18 16.85
C PHE A 177 -8.93 -1.07 17.85
N ARG A 178 -8.17 0.02 17.78
CA ARG A 178 -7.04 0.27 18.67
C ARG A 178 -7.27 1.56 19.44
N VAL A 179 -6.99 1.51 20.74
CA VAL A 179 -7.06 2.66 21.63
C VAL A 179 -5.70 2.81 22.29
N ALA A 180 -5.05 3.94 22.08
CA ALA A 180 -3.70 4.19 22.58
C ALA A 180 -3.61 5.54 23.29
N VAL A 181 -2.85 5.58 24.38
CA VAL A 181 -2.40 6.83 24.99
C VAL A 181 -1.02 7.11 24.43
N VAL A 182 -0.88 8.26 23.77
CA VAL A 182 0.32 8.68 23.05
C VAL A 182 0.88 9.92 23.70
N GLU A 183 2.18 9.93 23.94
CA GLU A 183 2.94 11.08 24.40
C GLU A 183 3.78 11.64 23.26
N LEU A 184 3.64 12.95 23.00
CA LEU A 184 4.46 13.73 22.08
C LEU A 184 5.49 14.50 22.90
N ASN A 185 6.76 14.37 22.55
CA ASN A 185 7.88 14.93 23.32
C ASN A 185 8.58 16.11 22.62
N GLY A 186 8.14 16.48 21.42
CA GLY A 186 8.88 17.35 20.51
C GLY A 186 10.24 16.78 20.10
N GLN A 187 11.10 17.61 19.49
CA GLN A 187 12.48 17.27 19.12
C GLN A 187 13.45 17.37 20.31
N GLN A 188 13.27 16.53 21.33
CA GLN A 188 14.23 16.45 22.45
C GLN A 188 15.44 15.55 22.11
N PRO A 189 16.69 16.04 22.27
CA PRO A 189 17.88 15.22 22.04
C PRO A 189 17.87 13.95 22.91
N GLY A 190 18.03 12.78 22.27
CA GLY A 190 18.14 11.49 22.96
C GLY A 190 16.80 10.85 23.39
N ALA A 191 15.66 11.52 23.18
CA ALA A 191 14.33 10.96 23.41
C ALA A 191 13.65 10.58 22.10
N LYS A 192 12.70 9.63 22.15
CA LYS A 192 11.79 9.39 21.02
C LYS A 192 10.80 10.54 20.95
N SER A 193 10.64 11.13 19.76
CA SER A 193 9.74 12.25 19.50
C SER A 193 8.28 11.92 19.80
N MET A 194 7.89 10.65 19.60
CA MET A 194 6.58 10.09 19.94
C MET A 194 6.72 8.78 20.69
N ARG A 195 5.81 8.53 21.65
CA ARG A 195 5.81 7.31 22.46
C ARG A 195 4.39 6.82 22.74
N ILE A 196 4.12 5.57 22.43
CA ILE A 196 2.90 4.88 22.90
C ILE A 196 3.13 4.51 24.37
N VAL A 197 2.34 5.12 25.26
CA VAL A 197 2.35 4.85 26.70
C VAL A 197 1.64 3.53 26.99
N ASN A 198 0.45 3.39 26.42
CA ASN A 198 -0.41 2.23 26.56
C ASN A 198 -1.17 2.06 25.25
N MET A 199 -1.41 0.82 24.83
CA MET A 199 -2.25 0.53 23.67
C MET A 199 -3.01 -0.76 23.92
N LYS A 200 -4.33 -0.72 23.69
CA LYS A 200 -5.19 -1.89 23.68
C LYS A 200 -5.74 -2.08 22.27
N SER A 201 -5.59 -3.29 21.76
CA SER A 201 -6.06 -3.70 20.44
C SER A 201 -7.20 -4.70 20.59
N TYR A 202 -8.33 -4.37 19.99
CA TYR A 202 -9.56 -5.14 20.05
C TYR A 202 -9.88 -5.67 18.66
N LYS A 203 -10.13 -6.97 18.55
CA LYS A 203 -10.54 -7.58 17.28
C LYS A 203 -11.96 -7.16 16.94
N ILE A 204 -12.18 -6.74 15.69
CA ILE A 204 -13.51 -6.54 15.11
C ILE A 204 -13.83 -7.80 14.29
N ASP A 205 -14.57 -8.72 14.89
CA ASP A 205 -15.10 -9.90 14.21
C ASP A 205 -16.54 -9.66 13.71
N ASN A 206 -17.17 -10.70 13.17
CA ASN A 206 -18.53 -10.60 12.65
C ASN A 206 -19.54 -10.20 13.73
N SER A 207 -19.35 -10.57 15.00
CA SER A 207 -20.27 -10.16 16.06
C SER A 207 -20.25 -8.65 16.25
N VAL A 208 -19.07 -8.03 16.19
CA VAL A 208 -18.90 -6.57 16.28
C VAL A 208 -19.42 -5.87 15.02
N ARG A 209 -19.13 -6.40 13.81
CA ARG A 209 -19.61 -5.82 12.55
C ARG A 209 -21.13 -5.80 12.44
N GLN A 210 -21.80 -6.78 13.05
CA GLN A 210 -23.26 -6.89 13.02
C GLN A 210 -23.96 -6.04 14.08
N LEU A 211 -23.22 -5.31 14.93
CA LEU A 211 -23.81 -4.31 15.82
C LEU A 211 -24.47 -3.21 14.98
N ARG A 212 -25.74 -2.89 15.29
CA ARG A 212 -26.57 -1.94 14.55
C ARG A 212 -26.63 -0.59 15.25
N GLY A 213 -26.61 0.48 14.48
CA GLY A 213 -26.75 1.84 14.97
C GLY A 213 -25.80 2.17 16.13
N ASN A 214 -26.35 2.72 17.21
CA ASN A 214 -25.60 3.15 18.39
C ASN A 214 -24.85 2.02 19.12
N ALA A 215 -25.23 0.75 18.95
CA ALA A 215 -24.60 -0.36 19.65
C ALA A 215 -23.11 -0.51 19.31
N PHE A 216 -22.70 -0.17 18.08
CA PHE A 216 -21.29 -0.17 17.70
C PHE A 216 -20.50 0.92 18.45
N PHE A 217 -21.08 2.11 18.60
CA PHE A 217 -20.44 3.22 19.30
C PHE A 217 -20.44 3.04 20.83
N ASP A 218 -21.48 2.40 21.38
CA ASP A 218 -21.50 1.95 22.77
C ASP A 218 -20.36 0.95 23.06
N TRP A 219 -20.11 0.03 22.12
CA TRP A 219 -18.98 -0.90 22.18
C TRP A 219 -17.64 -0.16 22.11
N MET A 220 -17.49 0.83 21.24
CA MET A 220 -16.27 1.65 21.17
C MET A 220 -16.00 2.36 22.51
N ALA A 221 -17.02 2.99 23.10
CA ALA A 221 -16.89 3.69 24.38
C ALA A 221 -16.51 2.76 25.53
N GLU A 222 -17.01 1.51 25.55
CA GLU A 222 -16.56 0.48 26.51
C GLU A 222 -15.06 0.18 26.38
N LYS A 223 -14.55 0.10 25.14
CA LYS A 223 -13.13 -0.18 24.90
C LYS A 223 -12.25 1.02 25.23
N ILE A 224 -12.74 2.24 24.96
CA ILE A 224 -12.10 3.49 25.39
C ILE A 224 -11.98 3.53 26.92
N GLU A 225 -13.07 3.26 27.64
CA GLU A 225 -13.08 3.16 29.10
C GLU A 225 -12.04 2.15 29.61
N GLY A 226 -12.01 0.95 29.02
CA GLY A 226 -11.03 -0.07 29.37
C GLY A 226 -9.58 0.36 29.15
N ALA A 227 -9.29 1.20 28.17
CA ALA A 227 -7.95 1.71 27.90
C ALA A 227 -7.54 2.84 28.86
N ILE A 228 -8.44 3.77 29.17
CA ILE A 228 -8.12 4.92 30.04
C ILE A 228 -8.14 4.58 31.54
N THR A 229 -8.86 3.53 31.93
CA THR A 229 -8.90 3.05 33.32
C THR A 229 -7.67 2.24 33.73
N ASP A 230 -6.78 1.96 32.78
CA ASP A 230 -5.54 1.24 33.00
C ASP A 230 -4.66 1.94 34.09
N PRO A 231 -4.11 1.21 35.07
CA PRO A 231 -3.32 1.79 36.14
C PRO A 231 -2.11 2.61 35.67
N GLN A 232 -1.50 2.26 34.52
CA GLN A 232 -0.41 3.05 33.96
C GLN A 232 -0.90 4.39 33.41
N VAL A 233 -2.08 4.40 32.77
CA VAL A 233 -2.68 5.62 32.21
C VAL A 233 -3.16 6.54 33.33
N LYS A 234 -3.82 6.01 34.36
CA LYS A 234 -4.28 6.79 35.51
C LYS A 234 -3.15 7.55 36.21
N ARG A 235 -1.96 6.95 36.32
CA ARG A 235 -0.77 7.58 36.91
C ARG A 235 -0.26 8.78 36.11
N ILE A 236 -0.39 8.75 34.78
CA ILE A 236 0.15 9.78 33.89
C ILE A 236 -0.81 10.96 33.74
N ASN A 237 -2.11 10.68 33.75
CA ASN A 237 -3.10 11.68 33.40
C ASN A 237 -3.55 12.58 34.58
N GLY A 238 -3.38 12.13 35.83
CA GLY A 238 -3.59 12.96 37.02
C GLY A 238 -4.95 13.70 37.07
N SER A 239 -6.01 13.10 36.51
CA SER A 239 -7.38 13.63 36.37
C SER A 239 -7.65 14.62 35.21
N LYS A 240 -6.75 14.79 34.24
CA LYS A 240 -7.01 15.64 33.07
C LYS A 240 -7.97 14.99 32.07
N THR A 241 -8.75 15.79 31.36
CA THR A 241 -9.52 15.31 30.20
C THR A 241 -8.56 15.08 29.03
N PHE A 242 -8.65 13.93 28.36
CA PHE A 242 -7.86 13.67 27.16
C PHE A 242 -8.49 14.32 25.94
N GLY A 243 -7.70 15.12 25.21
CA GLY A 243 -7.99 15.39 23.80
C GLY A 243 -7.82 14.10 22.99
N MET A 244 -8.84 13.76 22.22
CA MET A 244 -8.96 12.51 21.49
C MET A 244 -8.91 12.75 19.99
N GLY A 245 -8.03 12.03 19.30
CA GLY A 245 -7.95 11.99 17.85
C GLY A 245 -8.38 10.65 17.31
N LEU A 246 -9.09 10.65 16.19
CA LEU A 246 -9.62 9.45 15.55
C LEU A 246 -9.06 9.30 14.12
N ALA A 247 -8.32 8.23 13.88
CA ALA A 247 -8.06 7.70 12.55
C ALA A 247 -9.23 6.81 12.10
N TRP A 248 -9.99 7.29 11.12
CA TRP A 248 -11.20 6.65 10.63
C TRP A 248 -11.01 6.10 9.20
N SER A 249 -11.05 4.77 9.06
CA SER A 249 -10.81 4.08 7.78
C SER A 249 -12.10 3.80 6.97
N PHE A 250 -13.15 4.60 7.16
CA PHE A 250 -14.41 4.49 6.42
C PHE A 250 -14.83 5.86 5.86
N PRO A 251 -15.73 5.89 4.86
CA PRO A 251 -16.20 7.14 4.29
C PRO A 251 -16.86 8.04 5.37
N VAL A 252 -16.51 9.33 5.34
CA VAL A 252 -17.11 10.38 6.17
C VAL A 252 -17.18 11.65 5.34
N GLU A 253 -18.29 12.37 5.41
CA GLU A 253 -18.40 13.72 4.89
C GLU A 253 -17.97 14.67 6.01
N GLN A 254 -16.71 15.09 5.99
CA GLN A 254 -16.15 15.92 7.04
C GLN A 254 -16.81 17.31 7.03
N THR A 255 -17.21 17.81 8.21
CA THR A 255 -17.88 19.11 8.38
C THR A 255 -17.09 20.08 9.25
N SER A 256 -16.13 19.55 10.02
CA SER A 256 -15.08 20.30 10.68
C SER A 256 -13.89 19.38 10.95
N ILE A 257 -12.83 19.90 11.58
CA ILE A 257 -11.71 19.03 11.96
C ILE A 257 -12.09 17.94 12.97
N ARG A 258 -13.13 18.17 13.77
CA ARG A 258 -13.61 17.26 14.82
C ARG A 258 -14.95 16.61 14.50
N SER A 259 -15.58 16.93 13.38
CA SER A 259 -16.97 16.55 13.06
C SER A 259 -17.09 16.07 11.62
N GLY A 260 -18.08 15.22 11.37
CA GLY A 260 -18.35 14.72 10.04
C GLY A 260 -19.53 13.76 10.00
N ASN A 261 -20.32 13.85 8.93
CA ASN A 261 -21.49 13.01 8.74
C ASN A 261 -21.05 11.61 8.34
N LEU A 262 -21.52 10.62 9.12
CA LEU A 262 -21.22 9.22 8.88
C LEU A 262 -21.86 8.77 7.56
N LEU A 263 -21.04 8.28 6.63
CA LEU A 263 -21.50 7.68 5.38
C LEU A 263 -21.53 6.15 5.49
N ALA A 264 -22.10 5.49 4.48
CA ALA A 264 -22.26 4.03 4.46
C ALA A 264 -20.93 3.32 4.71
N MET A 265 -20.89 2.49 5.76
CA MET A 265 -19.70 1.72 6.11
C MET A 265 -19.68 0.43 5.29
N GLY A 266 -18.57 0.20 4.57
CA GLY A 266 -18.33 -1.07 3.88
C GLY A 266 -17.93 -2.20 4.84
N LYS A 267 -17.34 -3.27 4.27
CA LYS A 267 -16.69 -4.35 5.04
C LYS A 267 -17.64 -5.13 5.98
N GLY A 268 -18.95 -5.08 5.71
CA GLY A 268 -19.98 -5.82 6.43
C GLY A 268 -20.46 -5.19 7.74
N PHE A 269 -20.11 -3.92 7.99
CA PHE A 269 -20.58 -3.18 9.17
C PHE A 269 -22.04 -2.76 9.01
N LEU A 270 -22.83 -2.95 10.07
CA LEU A 270 -24.23 -2.50 10.15
C LEU A 270 -24.40 -1.28 11.05
N ALA A 271 -23.30 -0.67 11.51
CA ALA A 271 -23.32 0.48 12.40
C ALA A 271 -24.10 1.67 11.81
N THR A 272 -24.14 1.81 10.48
CA THR A 272 -24.86 2.89 9.77
C THR A 272 -26.37 2.70 9.70
N GLU A 273 -26.89 1.53 10.06
CA GLU A 273 -28.34 1.33 10.16
C GLU A 273 -28.90 2.19 11.29
N GLY A 274 -29.64 3.24 10.93
CA GLY A 274 -30.22 4.19 11.88
C GLY A 274 -29.27 5.31 12.35
N THR A 275 -28.02 5.36 11.87
CA THR A 275 -27.05 6.43 12.19
C THR A 275 -26.44 7.10 10.96
N LEU A 276 -26.80 6.65 9.75
CA LEU A 276 -26.35 7.27 8.49
C LEU A 276 -26.67 8.78 8.49
N GLY A 277 -25.68 9.59 8.15
CA GLY A 277 -25.78 11.05 8.10
C GLY A 277 -25.68 11.75 9.46
N GLN A 278 -25.60 11.02 10.58
CA GLN A 278 -25.36 11.63 11.89
C GLN A 278 -23.88 11.98 12.09
N ASP A 279 -23.61 12.95 12.96
CA ASP A 279 -22.25 13.37 13.27
C ASP A 279 -21.47 12.27 14.01
N LEU A 280 -20.36 11.84 13.42
CA LEU A 280 -19.50 10.76 13.91
C LEU A 280 -18.89 11.08 15.29
N SER A 281 -18.54 12.34 15.54
CA SER A 281 -18.03 12.73 16.85
C SER A 281 -19.10 12.56 17.91
N GLU A 282 -20.31 13.05 17.69
CA GLU A 282 -21.42 12.88 18.63
C GLU A 282 -21.83 11.42 18.84
N LEU A 283 -21.81 10.60 17.78
CA LEU A 283 -22.05 9.16 17.89
C LEU A 283 -21.07 8.48 18.86
N ILE A 284 -19.80 8.88 18.86
CA ILE A 284 -18.77 8.34 19.77
C ILE A 284 -18.86 9.00 21.16
N MET A 285 -19.06 10.31 21.20
CA MET A 285 -18.99 11.11 22.43
C MET A 285 -20.21 10.92 23.32
N ALA A 286 -21.41 10.67 22.78
CA ALA A 286 -22.61 10.45 23.59
C ALA A 286 -22.48 9.23 24.52
N PRO A 287 -22.08 8.03 24.06
CA PRO A 287 -21.76 6.90 24.93
C PRO A 287 -20.62 7.17 25.91
N CYS A 288 -19.57 7.91 25.51
CA CYS A 288 -18.49 8.30 26.42
C CYS A 288 -18.99 9.20 27.56
N ARG A 289 -19.85 10.17 27.29
CA ARG A 289 -20.48 11.04 28.30
C ARG A 289 -21.39 10.26 29.24
N LYS A 290 -22.18 9.31 28.72
CA LYS A 290 -23.02 8.41 29.54
C LYS A 290 -22.20 7.59 30.55
N ARG A 291 -20.96 7.27 30.21
CA ARG A 291 -19.99 6.55 31.06
C ARG A 291 -19.10 7.48 31.91
N ASN A 292 -19.31 8.80 31.87
CA ASN A 292 -18.49 9.81 32.55
C ASN A 292 -16.99 9.72 32.22
N LEU A 293 -16.65 9.39 30.96
CA LEU A 293 -15.25 9.29 30.55
C LEU A 293 -14.64 10.69 30.37
N PRO A 294 -13.45 10.98 30.94
CA PRO A 294 -12.78 12.28 30.81
C PRO A 294 -12.06 12.36 29.45
N VAL A 295 -12.83 12.39 28.36
CA VAL A 295 -12.32 12.49 26.98
C VAL A 295 -13.12 13.53 26.21
N HIS A 296 -12.52 14.10 25.17
CA HIS A 296 -13.17 15.02 24.24
C HIS A 296 -12.63 14.82 22.82
N MET A 297 -13.51 14.77 21.81
CA MET A 297 -13.07 14.63 20.42
C MET A 297 -12.52 15.95 19.89
N GLU A 298 -11.27 15.92 19.46
CA GLU A 298 -10.55 17.07 18.92
C GLU A 298 -10.30 16.94 17.42
N SER A 299 -10.08 15.72 16.91
CA SER A 299 -9.79 15.51 15.50
C SER A 299 -10.34 14.19 14.96
N ILE A 300 -10.81 14.23 13.71
CA ILE A 300 -11.14 13.07 12.89
C ILE A 300 -10.33 13.18 11.61
N VAL A 301 -9.51 12.17 11.33
CA VAL A 301 -8.65 12.11 10.16
C VAL A 301 -8.83 10.76 9.46
N ASN A 302 -8.68 10.74 8.13
CA ASN A 302 -8.54 9.48 7.40
C ASN A 302 -7.21 8.79 7.76
N ASP A 303 -7.12 7.47 7.58
CA ASP A 303 -5.91 6.68 7.84
C ASP A 303 -4.68 7.20 7.06
N SER A 304 -4.84 7.53 5.78
CA SER A 304 -3.76 8.11 4.98
C SER A 304 -3.32 9.50 5.50
N SER A 305 -4.27 10.35 5.92
CA SER A 305 -3.96 11.65 6.54
C SER A 305 -3.26 11.49 7.89
N ALA A 306 -3.67 10.52 8.71
CA ALA A 306 -2.97 10.18 9.95
C ALA A 306 -1.53 9.74 9.65
N THR A 307 -1.32 8.90 8.63
CA THR A 307 0.02 8.50 8.22
C THR A 307 0.89 9.70 7.80
N LEU A 308 0.31 10.65 7.05
CA LEU A 308 0.99 11.88 6.67
C LEU A 308 1.39 12.71 7.90
N LEU A 309 0.47 12.97 8.81
CA LEU A 309 0.73 13.74 10.02
C LEU A 309 1.79 13.07 10.92
N SER A 310 1.69 11.76 11.10
CA SER A 310 2.66 10.99 11.87
C SER A 310 4.07 11.12 11.30
N ARG A 311 4.23 11.00 9.98
CA ARG A 311 5.56 11.07 9.36
C ARG A 311 6.07 12.51 9.29
N ALA A 312 5.20 13.48 9.01
CA ALA A 312 5.53 14.90 9.00
C ALA A 312 6.04 15.40 10.36
N TYR A 313 5.53 14.84 11.47
CA TYR A 313 5.99 15.18 12.81
C TYR A 313 7.46 14.76 13.06
N GLU A 314 7.93 13.70 12.41
CA GLU A 314 9.32 13.24 12.50
C GLU A 314 10.22 13.85 11.43
N ASP A 315 9.66 14.18 10.27
CA ASP A 315 10.38 14.68 9.11
C ASP A 315 9.57 15.76 8.38
N PRO A 316 9.96 17.04 8.54
CA PRO A 316 9.23 18.17 7.99
C PRO A 316 9.29 18.26 6.46
N SER A 317 10.09 17.43 5.78
CA SER A 317 10.07 17.31 4.32
C SER A 317 8.91 16.45 3.79
N THR A 318 8.15 15.80 4.69
CA THR A 318 7.03 14.94 4.31
C THR A 318 5.88 15.76 3.74
N ARG A 319 5.40 15.40 2.54
CA ARG A 319 4.22 16.04 1.93
C ARG A 319 3.11 15.07 1.59
N PHE A 320 3.43 13.81 1.32
CA PHE A 320 2.45 12.77 1.00
C PHE A 320 2.55 11.59 1.97
N ALA A 321 1.48 10.81 2.03
CA ALA A 321 1.51 9.48 2.61
C ALA A 321 0.78 8.47 1.74
N VAL A 322 1.37 7.29 1.58
CA VAL A 322 0.84 6.16 0.82
C VAL A 322 0.36 5.09 1.79
N ILE A 323 -0.90 4.70 1.65
CA ILE A 323 -1.43 3.46 2.22
C ILE A 323 -1.47 2.43 1.10
N LEU A 324 -0.67 1.38 1.20
CA LEU A 324 -0.73 0.24 0.27
C LEU A 324 -0.65 -1.09 1.03
N GLY A 325 -1.82 -1.66 1.26
CA GLY A 325 -2.02 -2.94 1.95
C GLY A 325 -3.10 -3.73 1.23
N THR A 326 -4.19 -4.05 1.92
CA THR A 326 -5.38 -4.65 1.28
C THR A 326 -5.98 -3.71 0.23
N GLY A 327 -6.01 -2.41 0.51
CA GLY A 327 -6.42 -1.37 -0.44
C GLY A 327 -5.29 -0.39 -0.73
N PHE A 328 -5.62 0.70 -1.42
CA PHE A 328 -4.69 1.73 -1.84
C PHE A 328 -5.27 3.14 -1.66
N ASN A 329 -4.50 4.04 -1.05
CA ASN A 329 -4.81 5.47 -1.05
C ASN A 329 -3.56 6.33 -0.88
N ILE A 330 -3.65 7.61 -1.21
CA ILE A 330 -2.64 8.63 -0.92
C ILE A 330 -3.28 9.85 -0.26
N ALA A 331 -2.71 10.32 0.84
CA ALA A 331 -2.97 11.67 1.35
C ALA A 331 -1.90 12.62 0.84
N ALA A 332 -2.30 13.86 0.54
CA ALA A 332 -1.37 14.88 0.06
C ALA A 332 -1.60 16.24 0.75
N HIS A 333 -0.52 16.91 1.13
CA HIS A 333 -0.55 18.32 1.53
C HIS A 333 -0.35 19.20 0.30
N LEU A 334 -1.41 19.92 -0.11
CA LEU A 334 -1.44 20.70 -1.35
C LEU A 334 -1.80 22.16 -1.05
N PRO A 335 -1.33 23.13 -1.86
CA PRO A 335 -1.83 24.50 -1.80
C PRO A 335 -3.34 24.55 -1.96
N VAL A 336 -4.04 25.41 -1.20
CA VAL A 336 -5.50 25.61 -1.31
C VAL A 336 -5.89 26.01 -2.74
N SER A 337 -5.04 26.78 -3.42
CA SER A 337 -5.20 27.19 -4.82
C SER A 337 -5.23 26.04 -5.84
N THR A 338 -4.80 24.84 -5.44
CA THR A 338 -4.86 23.63 -6.29
C THR A 338 -6.29 23.13 -6.50
N LEU A 339 -7.20 23.45 -5.56
CA LEU A 339 -8.60 23.02 -5.59
C LEU A 339 -9.51 24.20 -5.93
N ALA A 340 -10.63 23.93 -6.59
CA ALA A 340 -11.62 24.97 -6.84
C ALA A 340 -12.32 25.40 -5.54
N THR A 341 -12.79 26.66 -5.51
CA THR A 341 -13.54 27.21 -4.36
C THR A 341 -14.80 26.41 -4.03
N SER A 342 -15.44 25.78 -5.02
CA SER A 342 -16.56 24.84 -4.84
C SER A 342 -16.25 23.68 -3.90
N LYS A 343 -14.99 23.24 -3.81
CA LYS A 343 -14.54 22.15 -2.93
C LYS A 343 -14.51 22.53 -1.45
N PHE A 344 -14.55 23.83 -1.15
CA PHE A 344 -14.57 24.36 0.21
C PHE A 344 -15.94 24.91 0.61
N LYS A 345 -17.00 24.49 -0.08
CA LYS A 345 -18.38 24.85 0.30
C LYS A 345 -18.65 24.40 1.75
N GLY A 346 -19.05 25.34 2.60
CA GLY A 346 -19.32 25.10 4.02
C GLY A 346 -18.13 25.31 4.95
N TYR A 347 -16.95 25.67 4.43
CA TYR A 347 -15.81 26.04 5.26
C TYR A 347 -16.01 27.43 5.88
N PRO A 348 -15.57 27.66 7.14
CA PRO A 348 -15.61 28.99 7.75
C PRO A 348 -14.73 29.99 6.98
N GLN A 349 -15.19 31.23 6.85
CA GLN A 349 -14.42 32.28 6.16
C GLN A 349 -13.05 32.51 6.81
N THR A 350 -12.98 32.46 8.15
CA THR A 350 -11.73 32.57 8.90
C THR A 350 -10.70 31.49 8.53
N TRP A 351 -11.16 30.28 8.16
CA TRP A 351 -10.28 29.23 7.67
C TRP A 351 -9.81 29.54 6.25
N LEU A 352 -10.71 29.96 5.36
CA LEU A 352 -10.39 30.29 3.97
C LEU A 352 -9.37 31.43 3.86
N ASP A 353 -9.47 32.42 4.74
CA ASP A 353 -8.55 33.56 4.76
C ASP A 353 -7.16 33.21 5.31
N GLY A 354 -7.07 32.19 6.17
CA GLY A 354 -5.83 31.80 6.86
C GLY A 354 -5.09 30.61 6.23
N ALA A 355 -5.80 29.71 5.56
CA ALA A 355 -5.24 28.47 5.04
C ALA A 355 -4.50 28.70 3.71
N SER A 356 -3.18 28.49 3.71
CA SER A 356 -2.38 28.46 2.48
C SER A 356 -2.34 27.07 1.83
N HIS A 357 -2.46 26.03 2.65
CA HIS A 357 -2.40 24.64 2.25
C HIS A 357 -3.49 23.84 2.95
N VAL A 358 -3.72 22.62 2.49
CA VAL A 358 -4.70 21.70 3.05
C VAL A 358 -4.28 20.26 2.84
N LEU A 359 -4.56 19.41 3.84
CA LEU A 359 -4.48 17.97 3.69
C LEU A 359 -5.65 17.48 2.84
N VAL A 360 -5.34 16.82 1.73
CA VAL A 360 -6.30 16.27 0.77
C VAL A 360 -6.25 14.76 0.84
N ASN A 361 -7.39 14.14 1.14
CA ASN A 361 -7.61 12.73 0.87
C ASN A 361 -7.87 12.56 -0.64
N THR A 362 -6.90 12.01 -1.37
CA THR A 362 -7.00 11.97 -2.84
C THR A 362 -8.00 10.93 -3.35
N GLU A 363 -8.24 9.85 -2.58
CA GLU A 363 -8.92 8.64 -3.04
C GLU A 363 -8.32 8.11 -4.35
N LEU A 364 -6.98 8.03 -4.41
CA LEU A 364 -6.24 7.73 -5.64
C LEU A 364 -6.59 6.36 -6.26
N SER A 365 -7.16 5.45 -5.46
CA SER A 365 -7.72 4.17 -5.92
C SER A 365 -8.70 4.31 -7.09
N MET A 366 -9.44 5.42 -7.15
CA MET A 366 -10.50 5.66 -8.13
C MET A 366 -10.01 6.14 -9.51
N PHE A 367 -8.70 6.36 -9.67
CA PHE A 367 -8.09 6.89 -10.89
C PHE A 367 -7.53 5.77 -11.78
N GLY A 368 -6.96 6.12 -12.94
CA GLY A 368 -6.16 5.20 -13.73
C GLY A 368 -6.92 4.39 -14.79
N LYS A 369 -8.26 4.48 -14.84
CA LYS A 369 -9.06 3.87 -15.91
C LYS A 369 -8.58 4.40 -17.27
N ASN A 370 -8.32 3.49 -18.22
CA ASN A 370 -7.80 3.80 -19.56
C ASN A 370 -6.42 4.48 -19.59
N ILE A 371 -5.68 4.49 -18.47
CA ILE A 371 -4.31 5.03 -18.41
C ILE A 371 -3.31 3.89 -18.33
N PHE A 372 -3.50 2.99 -17.36
CA PHE A 372 -2.62 1.85 -17.19
C PHE A 372 -2.97 0.75 -18.20
N PRO A 373 -1.98 0.20 -18.91
CA PRO A 373 -2.18 -0.99 -19.70
C PRO A 373 -2.67 -2.15 -18.83
N ILE A 374 -3.79 -2.74 -19.23
CA ILE A 374 -4.38 -3.91 -18.58
C ILE A 374 -4.14 -5.16 -19.44
N THR A 375 -4.04 -6.31 -18.78
CA THR A 375 -3.94 -7.62 -19.43
C THR A 375 -5.28 -8.34 -19.40
N ARG A 376 -5.40 -9.44 -20.14
CA ARG A 376 -6.58 -10.32 -20.10
C ARG A 376 -6.94 -10.83 -18.70
N TRP A 377 -5.94 -10.97 -17.81
CA TRP A 377 -6.19 -11.42 -16.43
C TRP A 377 -6.75 -10.29 -15.57
N ASP A 378 -6.32 -9.05 -15.81
CA ASP A 378 -6.89 -7.88 -15.15
C ASP A 378 -8.33 -7.64 -15.64
N GLU A 379 -8.60 -7.84 -16.93
CA GLU A 379 -9.96 -7.79 -17.51
C GLU A 379 -10.88 -8.85 -16.88
N GLN A 380 -10.41 -10.09 -16.76
CA GLN A 380 -11.14 -11.17 -16.10
C GLN A 380 -11.44 -10.84 -14.63
N LEU A 381 -10.45 -10.31 -13.89
CA LEU A 381 -10.62 -9.87 -12.51
C LEU A 381 -11.66 -8.75 -12.40
N ASN A 382 -11.60 -7.76 -13.29
CA ASN A 382 -12.53 -6.64 -13.31
C ASN A 382 -13.97 -7.07 -13.64
N ALA A 383 -14.13 -7.94 -14.64
CA ALA A 383 -15.44 -8.45 -15.05
C ALA A 383 -16.11 -9.31 -13.96
N ALA A 384 -15.32 -9.99 -13.13
CA ALA A 384 -15.81 -10.77 -12.00
C ALA A 384 -16.07 -9.94 -10.72
N HIS A 385 -15.68 -8.66 -10.70
CA HIS A 385 -15.88 -7.80 -9.55
C HIS A 385 -17.36 -7.41 -9.41
N LEU A 386 -17.87 -7.27 -8.16
CA LEU A 386 -19.27 -6.90 -7.89
C LEU A 386 -19.66 -5.56 -8.55
N ARG A 387 -18.69 -4.66 -8.68
CA ARG A 387 -18.81 -3.38 -9.38
C ARG A 387 -17.65 -3.24 -10.34
N PRO A 388 -17.77 -3.72 -11.59
CA PRO A 388 -16.72 -3.54 -12.59
C PRO A 388 -16.33 -2.06 -12.71
N ASP A 389 -15.05 -1.79 -12.95
CA ASP A 389 -14.43 -0.47 -13.05
C ASP A 389 -14.43 0.39 -11.76
N PHE A 390 -14.90 -0.15 -10.64
CA PHE A 390 -14.74 0.50 -9.34
C PHE A 390 -13.30 0.35 -8.86
N GLN A 391 -12.66 1.46 -8.49
CA GLN A 391 -11.25 1.52 -8.04
C GLN A 391 -10.23 0.90 -9.03
N PRO A 392 -10.14 1.40 -10.27
CA PRO A 392 -9.32 0.78 -11.32
C PRO A 392 -7.82 0.78 -11.00
N PHE A 393 -7.31 1.77 -10.25
CA PHE A 393 -5.91 1.77 -9.83
C PHE A 393 -5.67 0.69 -8.77
N GLU A 394 -6.56 0.58 -7.78
CA GLU A 394 -6.39 -0.38 -6.68
C GLU A 394 -6.32 -1.82 -7.18
N HIS A 395 -7.14 -2.18 -8.17
CA HIS A 395 -7.15 -3.50 -8.81
C HIS A 395 -5.78 -3.92 -9.36
N LEU A 396 -4.95 -2.97 -9.78
CA LEU A 396 -3.67 -3.25 -10.42
C LEU A 396 -2.51 -3.38 -9.41
N ILE A 397 -2.66 -2.85 -8.20
CA ILE A 397 -1.51 -2.69 -7.28
C ILE A 397 -1.73 -3.18 -5.85
N SER A 398 -2.98 -3.33 -5.38
CA SER A 398 -3.23 -3.61 -3.97
C SER A 398 -3.14 -5.10 -3.62
N GLY A 399 -2.83 -5.37 -2.36
CA GLY A 399 -2.66 -6.72 -1.84
C GLY A 399 -3.92 -7.57 -1.86
N ARG A 400 -5.12 -6.98 -2.06
CA ARG A 400 -6.34 -7.76 -2.30
C ARG A 400 -6.33 -8.45 -3.67
N TYR A 401 -5.71 -7.81 -4.67
CA TYR A 401 -5.82 -8.21 -6.07
C TYR A 401 -4.55 -8.82 -6.64
N LEU A 402 -3.36 -8.51 -6.10
CA LEU A 402 -2.08 -9.08 -6.58
C LEU A 402 -2.09 -10.62 -6.60
N GLY A 403 -2.52 -11.25 -5.51
CA GLY A 403 -2.69 -12.71 -5.42
C GLY A 403 -3.67 -13.27 -6.44
N GLU A 404 -4.78 -12.57 -6.68
CA GLU A 404 -5.82 -13.00 -7.62
C GLU A 404 -5.38 -12.91 -9.07
N VAL A 405 -4.68 -11.85 -9.47
CA VAL A 405 -4.10 -11.75 -10.83
C VAL A 405 -3.11 -12.89 -11.06
N VAL A 406 -2.26 -13.20 -10.08
CA VAL A 406 -1.35 -14.36 -10.17
C VAL A 406 -2.14 -15.66 -10.27
N ARG A 407 -3.20 -15.85 -9.48
CA ARG A 407 -4.06 -17.05 -9.55
C ARG A 407 -4.62 -17.26 -10.97
N LEU A 408 -5.13 -16.21 -11.59
CA LEU A 408 -5.69 -16.27 -12.95
C LEU A 408 -4.63 -16.65 -14.00
N ILE A 409 -3.44 -16.08 -13.91
CA ILE A 409 -2.29 -16.46 -14.75
C ILE A 409 -1.96 -17.95 -14.56
N ILE A 410 -1.94 -18.41 -13.31
CA ILE A 410 -1.59 -19.78 -12.95
C ILE A 410 -2.64 -20.77 -13.45
N LEU A 411 -3.93 -20.45 -13.36
CA LEU A 411 -5.00 -21.28 -13.93
C LEU A 411 -4.85 -21.44 -15.46
N GLU A 412 -4.50 -20.37 -16.16
CA GLU A 412 -4.19 -20.46 -17.58
C GLU A 412 -2.97 -21.33 -17.85
N ALA A 413 -1.91 -21.19 -17.04
CA ALA A 413 -0.68 -21.96 -17.18
C ALA A 413 -0.91 -23.46 -16.96
N VAL A 414 -1.78 -23.84 -16.01
CA VAL A 414 -2.17 -25.25 -15.81
C VAL A 414 -2.85 -25.80 -17.06
N ARG A 415 -3.80 -25.04 -17.63
CA ARG A 415 -4.59 -25.48 -18.79
C ARG A 415 -3.77 -25.54 -20.07
N THR A 416 -2.96 -24.52 -20.34
CA THR A 416 -2.35 -24.29 -21.67
C THR A 416 -0.88 -24.69 -21.74
N ALA A 417 -0.17 -24.73 -20.60
CA ALA A 417 1.27 -24.96 -20.54
C ALA A 417 1.69 -26.15 -19.66
N GLY A 418 0.71 -26.87 -19.07
CA GLY A 418 0.94 -28.07 -18.28
C GLY A 418 1.57 -27.82 -16.90
N LEU A 419 1.48 -26.60 -16.37
CA LEU A 419 1.89 -26.29 -14.99
C LEU A 419 1.17 -27.24 -14.01
N PHE A 420 1.87 -27.69 -12.97
CA PHE A 420 1.37 -28.69 -12.01
C PHE A 420 0.88 -29.99 -12.69
N SER A 421 1.55 -30.40 -13.77
CA SER A 421 1.15 -31.55 -14.60
C SER A 421 -0.26 -31.42 -15.22
N GLY A 422 -0.76 -30.19 -15.37
CA GLY A 422 -2.10 -29.92 -15.91
C GLY A 422 -3.23 -30.29 -14.94
N GLU A 423 -2.94 -30.42 -13.63
CA GLU A 423 -3.93 -30.58 -12.57
C GLU A 423 -3.95 -29.30 -11.72
N VAL A 424 -5.13 -28.70 -11.54
CA VAL A 424 -5.29 -27.51 -10.71
C VAL A 424 -5.13 -27.91 -9.23
N PRO A 425 -4.12 -27.39 -8.49
CA PRO A 425 -4.01 -27.62 -7.06
C PRO A 425 -5.25 -27.17 -6.29
N GLY A 426 -5.52 -27.81 -5.16
CA GLY A 426 -6.71 -27.57 -4.33
C GLY A 426 -6.89 -26.10 -3.96
N LYS A 427 -8.16 -25.68 -3.89
CA LYS A 427 -8.61 -24.30 -3.67
C LYS A 427 -8.27 -23.31 -4.78
N LEU A 428 -7.28 -23.53 -5.66
CA LEU A 428 -6.91 -22.55 -6.69
C LEU A 428 -8.02 -22.29 -7.73
N SER A 429 -9.02 -23.16 -7.84
CA SER A 429 -10.22 -22.90 -8.64
C SER A 429 -11.12 -21.82 -8.03
N GLU A 430 -11.04 -21.59 -6.73
CA GLU A 430 -11.85 -20.62 -5.99
C GLU A 430 -11.27 -19.21 -6.16
N PRO A 431 -12.09 -18.19 -6.45
CA PRO A 431 -11.64 -16.81 -6.49
C PRO A 431 -11.01 -16.37 -5.16
N TYR A 432 -9.93 -15.58 -5.23
CA TYR A 432 -9.18 -15.03 -4.09
C TYR A 432 -8.54 -16.08 -3.16
N SER A 433 -8.43 -17.34 -3.60
CA SER A 433 -7.82 -18.40 -2.80
C SER A 433 -6.30 -18.26 -2.64
N LEU A 434 -5.63 -17.59 -3.59
CA LEU A 434 -4.19 -17.38 -3.57
C LEU A 434 -3.92 -15.98 -3.05
N ASP A 435 -3.44 -15.90 -1.81
CA ASP A 435 -3.24 -14.63 -1.15
C ASP A 435 -1.85 -14.02 -1.45
N THR A 436 -1.76 -12.69 -1.36
CA THR A 436 -0.51 -11.95 -1.59
C THR A 436 0.59 -12.31 -0.58
N GLY A 437 0.25 -12.77 0.63
CA GLY A 437 1.22 -13.23 1.64
C GLY A 437 1.85 -14.58 1.31
N THR A 438 1.11 -15.47 0.65
CA THR A 438 1.64 -16.71 0.08
C THR A 438 2.68 -16.39 -0.99
N LEU A 439 2.40 -15.41 -1.87
CA LEU A 439 3.38 -14.95 -2.87
C LEU A 439 4.64 -14.39 -2.22
N ALA A 440 4.48 -13.51 -1.21
CA ALA A 440 5.61 -12.95 -0.47
C ALA A 440 6.46 -14.05 0.20
N THR A 441 5.82 -15.07 0.77
CA THR A 441 6.52 -16.21 1.39
C THR A 441 7.34 -16.99 0.36
N ILE A 442 6.76 -17.28 -0.81
CA ILE A 442 7.44 -17.98 -1.92
C ILE A 442 8.64 -17.16 -2.44
N GLU A 443 8.48 -15.85 -2.54
CA GLU A 443 9.55 -14.94 -2.99
C GLU A 443 10.68 -14.76 -1.99
N MET A 444 10.42 -14.92 -0.69
CA MET A 444 11.45 -14.85 0.35
C MET A 444 12.22 -16.14 0.55
N ASP A 445 11.75 -17.26 0.00
CA ASP A 445 12.40 -18.56 0.16
C ASP A 445 13.78 -18.58 -0.49
N GLU A 446 14.81 -18.86 0.32
CA GLU A 446 16.21 -19.02 -0.06
C GLU A 446 16.67 -20.49 0.06
N SER A 447 15.77 -21.42 0.39
CA SER A 447 16.07 -22.84 0.52
C SER A 447 16.45 -23.47 -0.83
N LYS A 448 17.31 -24.49 -0.77
CA LYS A 448 17.77 -25.20 -1.97
C LYS A 448 16.57 -25.85 -2.67
N GLY A 449 16.36 -25.52 -3.94
CA GLY A 449 15.25 -26.06 -4.73
C GLY A 449 13.87 -25.61 -4.24
N TYR A 450 13.78 -24.51 -3.49
CA TYR A 450 12.53 -23.96 -2.93
C TYR A 450 11.74 -24.97 -2.10
N SER A 451 12.43 -25.84 -1.35
CA SER A 451 11.79 -26.90 -0.56
C SER A 451 10.81 -26.35 0.49
N GLN A 452 11.11 -25.19 1.09
CA GLN A 452 10.20 -24.54 2.03
C GLN A 452 8.94 -24.03 1.32
N SER A 453 9.07 -23.39 0.16
CA SER A 453 7.92 -22.93 -0.65
C SER A 453 7.09 -24.09 -1.17
N ILE A 454 7.71 -25.19 -1.61
CA ILE A 454 6.98 -26.40 -2.06
C ILE A 454 6.14 -26.93 -0.90
N ALA A 455 6.74 -27.11 0.27
CA ALA A 455 6.02 -27.60 1.45
C ALA A 455 4.91 -26.63 1.87
N PHE A 456 5.21 -25.34 1.95
CA PHE A 456 4.25 -24.32 2.33
C PHE A 456 3.07 -24.25 1.33
N PHE A 457 3.35 -24.17 0.03
CA PHE A 457 2.34 -24.15 -1.02
C PHE A 457 1.47 -25.41 -1.00
N GLN A 458 2.05 -26.59 -0.75
CA GLN A 458 1.30 -27.84 -0.61
C GLN A 458 0.32 -27.81 0.57
N THR A 459 0.64 -27.11 1.67
CA THR A 459 -0.28 -26.98 2.81
C THR A 459 -1.45 -26.05 2.49
N GLN A 460 -1.20 -24.97 1.76
CA GLN A 460 -2.23 -24.00 1.37
C GLN A 460 -3.12 -24.53 0.22
N HIS A 461 -2.50 -25.20 -0.74
CA HIS A 461 -3.11 -25.70 -1.98
C HIS A 461 -2.79 -27.18 -2.20
N PRO A 462 -3.49 -28.09 -1.50
CA PRO A 462 -3.21 -29.53 -1.59
C PRO A 462 -3.42 -30.09 -3.00
N SER A 463 -2.45 -30.86 -3.50
CA SER A 463 -2.51 -31.54 -4.79
C SER A 463 -2.20 -33.04 -4.65
N SER A 464 -2.65 -33.85 -5.62
CA SER A 464 -2.43 -35.30 -5.68
C SER A 464 -0.93 -35.67 -5.74
N LYS A 465 -0.14 -34.83 -6.42
CA LYS A 465 1.31 -34.90 -6.54
C LYS A 465 1.93 -33.62 -5.99
N PRO A 466 3.01 -33.68 -5.20
CA PRO A 466 3.70 -32.49 -4.73
C PRO A 466 4.13 -31.59 -5.89
N SER A 467 4.00 -30.28 -5.70
CA SER A 467 4.48 -29.29 -6.68
C SER A 467 5.99 -29.46 -6.91
N SER A 468 6.41 -29.46 -8.18
CA SER A 468 7.82 -29.57 -8.53
C SER A 468 8.57 -28.25 -8.32
N TYR A 469 9.90 -28.31 -8.33
CA TYR A 469 10.74 -27.10 -8.38
C TYR A 469 10.36 -26.17 -9.53
N ARG A 470 10.08 -26.74 -10.72
CA ARG A 470 9.72 -25.96 -11.91
C ARG A 470 8.41 -25.22 -11.73
N ASP A 471 7.43 -25.86 -11.09
CA ASP A 471 6.12 -25.24 -10.85
C ASP A 471 6.24 -24.04 -9.91
N ILE A 472 6.92 -24.22 -8.78
CA ILE A 472 7.11 -23.14 -7.79
C ILE A 472 8.02 -22.04 -8.35
N HIS A 473 9.04 -22.38 -9.13
CA HIS A 473 9.88 -21.39 -9.79
C HIS A 473 9.08 -20.55 -10.80
N PHE A 474 8.21 -21.17 -11.60
CA PHE A 474 7.31 -20.47 -12.51
C PHE A 474 6.37 -19.53 -11.74
N LEU A 475 5.68 -20.03 -10.71
CA LEU A 475 4.81 -19.24 -9.85
C LEU A 475 5.54 -18.02 -9.25
N ARG A 476 6.75 -18.24 -8.73
CA ARG A 476 7.60 -17.18 -8.20
C ARG A 476 7.93 -16.12 -9.25
N GLN A 477 8.24 -16.52 -10.48
CA GLN A 477 8.52 -15.58 -11.55
C GLN A 477 7.30 -14.76 -11.95
N VAL A 478 6.11 -15.37 -12.01
CA VAL A 478 4.87 -14.65 -12.29
C VAL A 478 4.57 -13.64 -11.18
N ALA A 479 4.70 -14.04 -9.91
CA ALA A 479 4.52 -13.14 -8.77
C ALA A 479 5.45 -11.91 -8.84
N GLN A 480 6.73 -12.15 -9.19
CA GLN A 480 7.73 -11.11 -9.39
C GLN A 480 7.36 -10.11 -10.50
N LEU A 481 6.82 -10.60 -11.62
CA LEU A 481 6.41 -9.75 -12.73
C LEU A 481 5.17 -8.90 -12.38
N VAL A 482 4.17 -9.50 -11.73
CA VAL A 482 2.95 -8.81 -11.32
C VAL A 482 3.27 -7.72 -10.28
N THR A 483 4.10 -8.03 -9.29
CA THR A 483 4.47 -7.06 -8.24
C THR A 483 5.43 -5.98 -8.72
N HIS A 484 6.32 -6.28 -9.68
CA HIS A 484 7.16 -5.26 -10.31
C HIS A 484 6.32 -4.26 -11.13
N ARG A 485 5.33 -4.75 -11.90
CA ARG A 485 4.35 -3.88 -12.57
C ARG A 485 3.62 -2.99 -11.57
N ALA A 486 3.12 -3.57 -10.49
CA ALA A 486 2.40 -2.83 -9.45
C ALA A 486 3.25 -1.72 -8.81
N ALA A 487 4.51 -2.01 -8.50
CA ALA A 487 5.45 -1.02 -7.96
C ALA A 487 5.73 0.13 -8.95
N ALA A 488 5.83 -0.18 -10.25
CA ALA A 488 6.02 0.83 -11.29
C ALA A 488 4.80 1.74 -11.47
N TYR A 489 3.59 1.16 -11.43
CA TYR A 489 2.35 1.94 -11.53
C TYR A 489 2.15 2.82 -10.30
N LEU A 490 2.45 2.32 -9.10
CA LEU A 490 2.49 3.15 -7.90
C LEU A 490 3.45 4.34 -8.07
N ALA A 491 4.66 4.10 -8.60
CA ALA A 491 5.63 5.16 -8.87
C ALA A 491 5.07 6.24 -9.84
N ALA A 492 4.42 5.83 -10.93
CA ALA A 492 3.78 6.78 -11.85
C ALA A 492 2.66 7.60 -11.18
N GLY A 493 1.89 6.97 -10.29
CA GLY A 493 0.86 7.63 -9.48
C GLY A 493 1.44 8.66 -8.50
N ILE A 494 2.46 8.28 -7.74
CA ILE A 494 3.16 9.19 -6.83
C ILE A 494 3.80 10.36 -7.60
N HIS A 495 4.48 10.07 -8.72
CA HIS A 495 5.07 11.11 -9.57
C HIS A 495 4.02 12.10 -10.08
N SER A 496 2.82 11.64 -10.43
CA SER A 496 1.75 12.53 -10.93
C SER A 496 1.26 13.53 -9.87
N LEU A 497 1.21 13.09 -8.60
CA LEU A 497 0.86 13.97 -7.47
C LEU A 497 2.02 14.90 -7.11
N TRP A 498 3.26 14.41 -7.19
CA TRP A 498 4.45 15.23 -6.98
C TRP A 498 4.50 16.38 -8.00
N ASP A 499 4.31 16.06 -9.29
CA ASP A 499 4.31 17.05 -10.37
C ASP A 499 3.14 18.05 -10.24
N LEU A 500 1.96 17.57 -9.82
CA LEU A 500 0.83 18.44 -9.47
C LEU A 500 1.20 19.43 -8.36
N ARG A 501 1.80 18.94 -7.26
CA ARG A 501 2.18 19.78 -6.12
C ARG A 501 3.20 20.83 -6.53
N ILE A 502 4.32 20.43 -7.14
CA ILE A 502 5.39 21.38 -7.48
C ILE A 502 4.89 22.46 -8.45
N THR A 503 4.06 22.08 -9.43
CA THR A 503 3.46 23.03 -10.37
C THR A 503 2.53 24.00 -9.66
N SER A 504 1.72 23.51 -8.72
CA SER A 504 0.79 24.34 -7.94
C SER A 504 1.51 25.28 -6.96
N GLU A 505 2.72 24.91 -6.52
CA GLU A 505 3.61 25.74 -5.71
C GLU A 505 4.50 26.68 -6.55
N GLY A 506 4.40 26.64 -7.89
CA GLY A 506 5.24 27.46 -8.78
C GLY A 506 6.71 27.04 -8.82
N LEU A 507 7.02 25.79 -8.46
CA LEU A 507 8.36 25.24 -8.40
C LEU A 507 8.69 24.49 -9.69
N ALA A 508 9.94 24.60 -10.14
CA ALA A 508 10.49 23.74 -11.18
C ALA A 508 11.01 22.42 -10.55
N PRO A 509 11.01 21.29 -11.29
CA PRO A 509 11.59 20.02 -10.83
C PRO A 509 13.00 20.17 -10.21
N ALA A 510 13.87 20.95 -10.83
CA ALA A 510 15.24 21.18 -10.37
C ALA A 510 15.34 21.94 -9.04
N THR A 511 14.31 22.68 -8.64
CA THR A 511 14.30 23.51 -7.42
C THR A 511 13.27 23.05 -6.39
N ALA A 512 12.56 21.94 -6.66
CA ALA A 512 11.50 21.43 -5.79
C ALA A 512 12.02 20.89 -4.45
N GLY A 513 13.33 20.64 -4.35
CA GLY A 513 13.99 20.09 -3.17
C GLY A 513 13.60 18.63 -2.89
N HIS A 514 14.02 18.15 -1.73
CA HIS A 514 13.69 16.81 -1.26
C HIS A 514 12.29 16.73 -0.65
N MET A 515 11.58 15.65 -0.95
CA MET A 515 10.28 15.32 -0.35
C MET A 515 10.30 13.90 0.20
N ALA A 516 9.93 13.74 1.47
CA ALA A 516 9.62 12.44 2.03
C ALA A 516 8.16 12.04 1.81
N ILE A 517 7.91 10.74 1.72
CA ILE A 517 6.59 10.14 1.64
C ILE A 517 6.45 9.06 2.71
N GLY A 518 5.51 9.26 3.63
CA GLY A 518 5.18 8.27 4.65
C GLY A 518 4.48 7.05 4.04
N CYS A 519 5.01 5.86 4.25
CA CYS A 519 4.48 4.62 3.68
C CYS A 519 3.93 3.73 4.79
N ASN A 520 2.66 3.33 4.68
CA ASN A 520 2.05 2.34 5.54
C ASN A 520 1.31 1.28 4.71
N GLY A 521 1.16 0.08 5.27
CA GLY A 521 0.39 -1.01 4.67
C GLY A 521 1.25 -2.21 4.30
N SER A 522 0.63 -3.39 4.38
CA SER A 522 1.35 -4.67 4.31
C SER A 522 2.16 -4.89 3.03
N VAL A 523 1.71 -4.36 1.89
CA VAL A 523 2.42 -4.54 0.61
C VAL A 523 3.68 -3.68 0.59
N ILE A 524 3.56 -2.36 0.78
CA ILE A 524 4.70 -1.44 0.70
C ILE A 524 5.69 -1.61 1.85
N GLU A 525 5.23 -2.08 3.01
CA GLU A 525 6.11 -2.32 4.16
C GLU A 525 6.82 -3.68 4.11
N LYS A 526 6.13 -4.74 3.68
CA LYS A 526 6.54 -6.13 3.97
C LYS A 526 6.71 -6.99 2.73
N TYR A 527 6.10 -6.65 1.59
CA TYR A 527 6.28 -7.43 0.37
C TYR A 527 7.73 -7.31 -0.11
N PRO A 528 8.42 -8.43 -0.38
CA PRO A 528 9.85 -8.40 -0.70
C PRO A 528 10.15 -7.51 -1.91
N LEU A 529 11.06 -6.55 -1.72
CA LEU A 529 11.56 -5.62 -2.74
C LEU A 529 10.54 -4.63 -3.33
N PHE A 530 9.26 -4.66 -2.90
CA PHE A 530 8.23 -3.83 -3.52
C PHE A 530 8.56 -2.33 -3.41
N ARG A 531 8.91 -1.87 -2.19
CA ARG A 531 9.26 -0.47 -1.95
C ARG A 531 10.53 -0.07 -2.70
N GLU A 532 11.54 -0.92 -2.73
CA GLU A 532 12.79 -0.65 -3.45
C GLU A 532 12.59 -0.58 -4.97
N LEU A 533 11.71 -1.42 -5.53
CA LEU A 533 11.33 -1.35 -6.95
C LEU A 533 10.55 -0.07 -7.25
N CYS A 534 9.61 0.31 -6.38
CA CYS A 534 8.85 1.55 -6.51
C CYS A 534 9.79 2.77 -6.45
N GLN A 535 10.69 2.82 -5.45
CA GLN A 535 11.69 3.87 -5.30
C GLN A 535 12.58 3.98 -6.55
N SER A 536 13.05 2.86 -7.11
CA SER A 536 13.88 2.89 -8.31
C SER A 536 13.16 3.48 -9.52
N HIS A 537 11.86 3.19 -9.70
CA HIS A 537 11.07 3.79 -10.76
C HIS A 537 10.79 5.26 -10.49
N LEU A 538 10.53 5.64 -9.24
CA LEU A 538 10.37 7.04 -8.85
C LEU A 538 11.61 7.87 -9.14
N ASP A 539 12.79 7.37 -8.78
CA ASP A 539 14.07 8.05 -9.07
C ASP A 539 14.25 8.27 -10.57
N GLU A 540 13.90 7.29 -11.41
CA GLU A 540 13.97 7.41 -12.86
C GLU A 540 12.99 8.46 -13.39
N LEU A 541 11.75 8.47 -12.89
CA LEU A 541 10.72 9.42 -13.32
C LEU A 541 11.07 10.86 -12.92
N THR A 542 11.49 11.10 -11.67
CA THR A 542 11.85 12.44 -11.20
C THR A 542 13.10 12.97 -11.90
N THR A 543 14.11 12.12 -12.13
CA THR A 543 15.31 12.48 -12.90
C THR A 543 14.94 12.83 -14.35
N ALA A 544 14.09 12.03 -15.00
CA ALA A 544 13.64 12.30 -16.36
C ALA A 544 12.78 13.57 -16.47
N SER A 545 12.13 13.99 -15.39
CA SER A 545 11.43 15.27 -15.27
C SER A 545 12.37 16.44 -14.89
N GLY A 546 13.66 16.20 -14.67
CA GLY A 546 14.67 17.24 -14.40
C GLY A 546 14.88 17.58 -12.93
N ALA A 547 14.44 16.74 -12.00
CA ALA A 547 14.74 16.89 -10.57
C ALA A 547 16.14 16.35 -10.22
N GLU A 548 16.64 16.75 -9.06
CA GLU A 548 17.87 16.17 -8.50
C GLU A 548 17.69 14.69 -8.16
N ALA A 549 18.81 13.95 -8.13
CA ALA A 549 18.79 12.56 -7.70
C ALA A 549 18.22 12.44 -6.28
N HIS A 550 17.35 11.45 -6.07
CA HIS A 550 16.68 11.22 -4.78
C HIS A 550 15.80 12.40 -4.31
N ALA A 551 15.17 13.12 -5.26
CA ALA A 551 14.17 14.15 -4.95
C ALA A 551 12.99 13.64 -4.11
N ILE A 552 12.69 12.34 -4.15
CA ILE A 552 11.62 11.71 -3.35
C ILE A 552 12.18 10.51 -2.57
N SER A 553 11.81 10.37 -1.30
CA SER A 553 12.10 9.18 -0.48
C SER A 553 10.82 8.49 0.00
N LEU A 554 10.77 7.16 -0.12
CA LEU A 554 9.70 6.32 0.45
C LEU A 554 10.11 5.80 1.83
N GLU A 555 9.53 6.38 2.88
CA GLU A 555 9.89 6.10 4.28
C GLU A 555 8.78 5.37 5.02
N VAL A 556 9.09 4.30 5.74
CA VAL A 556 8.08 3.54 6.49
C VAL A 556 7.58 4.34 7.68
N ALA A 557 6.26 4.45 7.82
CA ALA A 557 5.60 5.10 8.95
C ALA A 557 4.97 4.03 9.87
N VAL A 558 5.71 3.62 10.90
CA VAL A 558 5.31 2.56 11.85
C VAL A 558 4.27 3.10 12.83
N GLU A 559 3.20 2.33 13.08
CA GLU A 559 2.07 2.72 13.95
C GLU A 559 1.42 4.09 13.59
N SER A 560 1.51 4.45 12.31
CA SER A 560 1.23 5.81 11.86
C SER A 560 -0.23 6.26 12.02
N ALA A 561 -1.21 5.35 11.99
CA ALA A 561 -2.60 5.69 12.27
C ALA A 561 -2.78 6.17 13.73
N ILE A 562 -2.12 5.52 14.69
CA ILE A 562 -2.19 5.87 16.11
C ILE A 562 -1.41 7.16 16.38
N PHE A 563 -0.16 7.24 15.93
CA PHE A 563 0.63 8.45 16.10
C PHE A 563 0.01 9.65 15.38
N GLY A 564 -0.45 9.45 14.16
CA GLY A 564 -1.10 10.46 13.34
C GLY A 564 -2.39 11.00 13.95
N ALA A 565 -3.23 10.13 14.51
CA ALA A 565 -4.42 10.55 15.25
C ALA A 565 -4.06 11.43 16.45
N ALA A 566 -3.00 11.09 17.21
CA ALA A 566 -2.53 11.93 18.31
C ALA A 566 -1.96 13.27 17.83
N VAL A 567 -1.15 13.27 16.77
CA VAL A 567 -0.58 14.49 16.17
C VAL A 567 -1.68 15.38 15.59
N ALA A 568 -2.73 14.81 15.01
CA ALA A 568 -3.87 15.58 14.52
C ALA A 568 -4.56 16.40 15.62
N VAL A 569 -4.49 15.98 16.88
CA VAL A 569 -5.03 16.76 18.01
C VAL A 569 -4.19 18.02 18.28
N CYS A 570 -2.86 17.96 18.12
CA CYS A 570 -2.00 19.09 18.42
C CYS A 570 -1.88 20.10 17.26
N CYS A 571 -2.18 19.71 16.02
CA CYS A 571 -2.18 20.62 14.87
C CYS A 571 -3.33 21.65 14.87
N LEU A 572 -4.19 21.65 15.90
CA LEU A 572 -5.44 22.41 15.97
C LEU A 572 -5.32 23.83 16.54
N GLY A 573 -4.13 24.27 16.96
CA GLY A 573 -3.97 25.62 17.51
C GLY A 573 -2.52 26.05 17.71
N GLU A 574 -2.19 27.20 17.14
CA GLU A 574 -2.13 28.46 17.90
C GLU A 574 -3.14 29.43 17.30
#